data_AF-A0A838N235-F1
#
_entry.id   AF-A0A838N235-F1
#
_cell.length_a   1.000
_cell.length_b   1.000
_cell.length_c   1.000
_cell.angle_alpha   90.00
_cell.angle_beta   90.00
_cell.angle_gamma   90.00
#
_symmetry.space_group_name_H-M   'P 1'
#
loop_
_entity.id
_entity.type
_entity.pdbx_description
1 polymer ?
#
loop_
_entity_poly.entity_id
_entity_poly.type
_entity_poly.pdbx_seq_one_letter_code
_entity_poly.pdbx_strand_id
1 'polypeptide(L)' 'MARAAGIIPLIALAIQIAIAVWVYKDAKKRGMDNAILLTVLTVFTGLIGLLIYLLLRPKDVPPGPPVSGV' A
#
# COMPACT_ATOMS: atom_id res chain seq x y z
N MET A 1 -34.10 2.33 7.19
CA MET A 1 -32.85 1.61 7.53
C MET A 1 -31.64 2.21 6.80
N ALA A 2 -31.30 3.49 7.01
CA ALA A 2 -30.32 4.19 6.17
C ALA A 2 -29.56 5.33 6.90
N ARG A 3 -29.08 5.10 8.13
CA ARG A 3 -28.39 6.15 8.92
C ARG A 3 -27.02 5.78 9.49
N ALA A 4 -26.59 4.53 9.33
CA ALA A 4 -25.18 4.14 9.55
C ALA A 4 -24.27 4.44 8.33
N ALA A 5 -24.84 4.95 7.24
CA ALA A 5 -24.23 4.93 5.90
C ALA A 5 -23.13 5.99 5.63
N GLY A 6 -22.95 7.00 6.50
CA GLY A 6 -21.96 8.06 6.25
C GLY A 6 -20.55 7.73 6.76
N ILE A 7 -20.45 7.09 7.93
CA ILE A 7 -19.16 6.88 8.61
C ILE A 7 -18.43 5.64 8.08
N ILE A 8 -19.17 4.56 7.79
CA ILE A 8 -18.61 3.31 7.29
C ILE A 8 -17.77 3.51 6.00
N PRO A 9 -18.25 4.19 4.95
CA PRO A 9 -17.44 4.42 3.75
C PRO A 9 -16.25 5.35 4.02
N LEU A 10 -16.37 6.32 4.93
CA LEU A 10 -15.25 7.18 5.33
C LEU A 10 -14.14 6.39 6.05
N ILE A 11 -14.52 5.47 6.95
CA ILE A 11 -13.57 4.57 7.62
C ILE A 11 -12.91 3.66 6.58
N ALA A 12 -13.69 3.07 5.66
CA ALA A 12 -13.15 2.22 4.61
C ALA A 12 -12.17 2.98 3.70
N LEU A 13 -12.47 4.23 3.35
CA LEU A 13 -11.58 5.10 2.58
C LEU A 13 -10.30 5.43 3.36
N ALA A 14 -10.41 5.77 4.65
CA ALA A 14 -9.26 6.06 5.49
C ALA A 14 -8.33 4.82 5.62
N ILE A 15 -8.91 3.62 5.77
CA ILE A 15 -8.16 2.36 5.78
C ILE A 15 -7.45 2.14 4.43
N GLN A 16 -8.14 2.35 3.30
CA GLN A 16 -7.52 2.21 1.98
C GLN A 16 -6.34 3.16 1.78
N ILE A 17 -6.48 4.42 2.21
CA ILE A 17 -5.39 5.41 2.15
C ILE A 17 -4.23 4.98 3.06
N ALA A 18 -4.52 4.53 4.28
CA ALA A 18 -3.49 4.04 5.21
C ALA A 18 -2.72 2.85 4.63
N ILE A 19 -3.41 1.89 4.00
CA ILE A 19 -2.82 0.75 3.32
C ILE A 19 -1.92 1.24 2.17
N ALA A 20 -2.40 2.16 1.32
CA ALA A 20 -1.63 2.67 0.19
C ALA A 20 -0.33 3.36 0.65
N VAL A 21 -0.42 4.22 1.66
CA VAL A 21 0.74 4.89 2.25
C VAL A 21 1.72 3.87 2.84
N TRP A 22 1.21 2.84 3.50
CA TRP A 22 2.02 1.77 4.06
C TRP A 22 2.74 0.97 2.96
N VAL A 23 2.03 0.53 1.91
CA VAL A 23 2.61 -0.20 0.77
C VAL A 23 3.72 0.61 0.12
N TYR A 24 3.50 1.90 -0.15
CA TYR A 24 4.52 2.76 -0.73
C TYR A 24 5.76 2.86 0.15
N LYS A 25 5.57 3.11 1.45
CA LYS A 25 6.68 3.23 2.41
C LYS A 25 7.41 1.91 2.61
N ASP A 26 6.71 0.77 2.69
CA ASP A 26 7.31 -0.56 2.85
C ASP A 26 8.06 -0.96 1.57
N ALA A 27 7.48 -0.73 0.39
CA ALA A 27 8.12 -1.00 -0.89
C ALA A 27 9.38 -0.15 -1.09
N LYS A 28 9.28 1.15 -0.76
CA LYS A 28 10.46 2.02 -0.73
C LYS A 28 11.49 1.52 0.25
N LYS A 29 11.15 1.20 1.51
CA LYS A 29 12.12 0.68 2.48
C LYS A 29 12.83 -0.60 2.01
N ARG A 30 12.15 -1.44 1.25
CA ARG A 30 12.69 -2.69 0.68
C ARG A 30 13.46 -2.49 -0.62
N GLY A 31 13.60 -1.26 -1.10
CA GLY A 31 14.36 -0.95 -2.33
C GLY A 31 13.69 -1.46 -3.60
N MET A 32 12.37 -1.51 -3.62
CA MET A 32 11.62 -1.98 -4.79
C MET A 32 11.46 -0.84 -5.82
N ASP A 33 12.05 -0.99 -7.01
CA ASP A 33 11.95 -0.01 -8.11
C ASP A 33 10.49 0.22 -8.56
N ASN A 34 9.66 -0.80 -8.43
CA ASN A 34 8.24 -0.76 -8.81
C ASN A 34 7.31 -0.33 -7.66
N ALA A 35 7.83 0.31 -6.60
CA ALA A 35 7.06 0.73 -5.43
C ALA A 35 5.81 1.56 -5.77
N ILE A 36 5.92 2.49 -6.73
CA ILE A 36 4.79 3.33 -7.19
C ILE A 36 3.73 2.47 -7.89
N LEU A 37 4.14 1.60 -8.82
CA LEU A 37 3.25 0.71 -9.57
C LEU A 37 2.46 -0.22 -8.63
N LEU A 38 3.14 -0.83 -7.65
CA LEU A 38 2.49 -1.72 -6.68
C LEU A 38 1.54 -0.96 -5.74
N THR A 39 1.87 0.29 -5.38
CA THR A 39 0.99 1.15 -4.60
C THR A 39 -0.27 1.50 -5.38
N VAL A 40 -0.12 1.94 -6.63
CA VAL A 40 -1.25 2.28 -7.52
C VAL A 40 -2.15 1.05 -7.73
N LEU A 41 -1.55 -0.10 -8.01
CA LEU A 41 -2.28 -1.36 -8.12
C LEU A 41 -3.10 -1.67 -6.85
N THR A 42 -2.51 -1.49 -5.67
CA THR A 42 -3.17 -1.71 -4.36
C THR A 42 -4.35 -0.75 -4.14
N VAL A 43 -4.24 0.50 -4.58
CA VAL A 43 -5.34 1.47 -4.46
C VAL A 43 -6.55 1.04 -5.31
N PHE A 44 -6.32 0.62 -6.56
CA PHE A 44 -7.41 0.30 -7.49
C PHE A 44 -8.03 -1.08 -7.27
N THR A 45 -7.25 -2.06 -6.82
CA THR A 45 -7.72 -3.44 -6.60
C THR A 45 -8.02 -3.75 -5.14
N GLY A 46 -7.74 -2.81 -4.23
CA GLY A 46 -7.99 -2.93 -2.79
C GLY A 46 -7.22 -4.07 -2.15
N LEU A 47 -7.94 -4.94 -1.44
CA LEU A 47 -7.38 -6.08 -0.72
C LEU A 47 -6.62 -7.05 -1.64
N ILE A 48 -7.05 -7.20 -2.90
CA ILE A 48 -6.39 -8.09 -3.87
C ILE A 48 -4.99 -7.55 -4.20
N GLY A 49 -4.85 -6.26 -4.46
CA GLY A 49 -3.55 -5.64 -4.71
C GLY A 49 -2.65 -5.66 -3.47
N LEU A 50 -3.23 -5.52 -2.28
CA LEU A 50 -2.49 -5.72 -1.03
C LEU A 50 -1.95 -7.15 -0.91
N LEU A 51 -2.76 -8.16 -1.23
CA LEU A 51 -2.32 -9.56 -1.27
C LEU A 51 -1.17 -9.77 -2.27
N ILE A 52 -1.31 -9.24 -3.49
CA ILE A 52 -0.26 -9.30 -4.52
C ILE A 52 1.03 -8.63 -4.00
N TYR A 53 0.92 -7.46 -3.38
CA TYR A 53 2.06 -6.77 -2.77
C TYR A 53 2.75 -7.62 -1.71
N LEU A 54 1.98 -8.24 -0.80
CA LEU A 54 2.51 -9.09 0.26
C LEU A 54 3.23 -10.34 -0.29
N LEU A 55 2.81 -10.87 -1.44
CA LEU A 55 3.45 -12.00 -2.10
C LEU A 55 4.73 -11.60 -2.84
N LEU A 56 4.75 -10.42 -3.46
CA LEU A 56 5.90 -9.94 -4.24
C LEU A 56 6.98 -9.27 -3.40
N ARG A 57 6.63 -8.73 -2.23
CA ARG A 57 7.58 -7.98 -1.41
C ARG A 57 8.73 -8.90 -0.94
N PRO A 58 9.99 -8.42 -0.98
CA PRO A 58 11.12 -9.11 -0.35
C PRO A 58 10.84 -9.31 1.14
N LYS A 59 11.26 -10.45 1.71
CA LYS A 59 11.11 -10.71 3.15
C LYS A 59 12.05 -9.84 3.98
N ASP A 60 13.28 -9.68 3.48
CA ASP A 60 14.31 -8.89 4.14
C ASP A 60 14.26 -7.44 3.69
N VAL A 61 14.65 -6.55 4.61
CA VAL A 61 14.90 -5.15 4.33
C VAL A 61 16.41 -5.01 4.13
N PRO A 62 16.90 -4.53 2.96
CA PRO A 62 18.33 -4.35 2.73
C PRO A 62 18.95 -3.47 3.83
N PRO A 63 20.20 -3.75 4.25
CA PRO A 63 20.94 -2.93 5.21
C PRO A 63 21.39 -1.63 4.52
N GLY A 64 20.46 -0.71 4.30
CA GLY A 64 20.71 0.59 3.70
C GLY A 64 19.41 1.24 3.20
N PRO A 65 19.23 2.55 3.35
CA PRO A 65 18.16 3.25 2.66
C PRO A 65 18.37 3.08 1.15
N PRO A 66 17.36 2.63 0.39
CA PRO A 66 17.50 2.51 -1.04
C PRO A 66 17.69 3.89 -1.67
N VAL A 67 18.70 3.98 -2.54
CA VAL A 67 19.07 5.18 -3.29
C VAL A 67 18.04 5.38 -4.40
N SER A 68 16.87 5.92 -4.05
CA SER A 68 15.85 6.35 -5.00
C SER A 68 15.30 7.71 -4.52
N GLY A 69 16.22 8.68 -4.56
CA GLY A 69 15.98 10.10 -4.33
C GLY A 69 16.23 10.94 -5.59
N VAL A 70 16.03 10.35 -6.78
CA VAL A 70 15.98 11.06 -8.06
C VAL A 70 14.56 10.95 -8.60
#